data_AF-A0A6J7BEH8-F1
#
_entry.id   AF-A0A6J7BEH8-F1
#
_cell.length_a   1.000
_cell.length_b   1.000
_cell.length_c   1.000
_cell.angle_alpha   90.00
_cell.angle_beta   90.00
_cell.angle_gamma   90.00
#
_symmetry.space_group_name_H-M   'P 1'
#
loop_
_entity.id
_entity.type
_entity.pdbx_description
1 polymer ?
#
loop_
_entity_poly.entity_id
_entity_poly.type
_entity_poly.pdbx_seq_one_letter_code
_entity_poly.pdbx_strand_id
1 'polypeptide(L)' 'MAEGSEIKTADDAVVRVREYEAAGMDRKGAIATVAEEFDLPKKIVYAAVVDANKMSK' A
#
# COMPACT_ATOMS: atom_id res chain seq x y z
N MET A 1 -23.29 0.51 7.64
CA MET A 1 -22.78 -0.41 6.61
C MET A 1 -21.55 0.26 6.03
N ALA A 2 -20.38 -0.36 6.16
CA ALA A 2 -19.11 0.24 5.76
C ALA A 2 -19.09 0.50 4.24
N GLU A 3 -18.88 1.77 3.92
CA GLU A 3 -18.31 2.36 2.70
C GLU A 3 -18.30 1.50 1.44
N GLY A 4 -19.31 1.73 0.61
CA GLY A 4 -19.06 1.84 -0.82
C GLY A 4 -18.26 3.11 -1.04
N SER A 5 -16.97 2.98 -1.32
CA SER A 5 -16.23 4.02 -2.02
C SER A 5 -15.17 3.32 -2.85
N GLU A 6 -15.00 3.84 -4.04
CA GLU A 6 -14.05 3.38 -5.02
C GLU A 6 -12.67 3.85 -4.53
N ILE A 7 -12.12 3.17 -3.51
CA ILE A 7 -10.96 3.66 -2.75
C ILE A 7 -9.68 3.35 -3.53
N LYS A 8 -9.35 4.23 -4.48
CA LYS A 8 -8.02 4.30 -5.13
C LYS A 8 -7.10 5.23 -4.34
N THR A 9 -7.02 5.06 -3.03
CA THR A 9 -6.33 6.00 -2.13
C THR A 9 -5.06 5.37 -1.56
N ALA A 10 -4.12 6.21 -1.12
CA ALA A 10 -2.82 5.75 -0.63
C ALA A 10 -2.92 4.74 0.53
N ASP A 11 -3.93 4.86 1.39
CA ASP A 11 -4.23 3.90 2.47
C ASP A 11 -4.54 2.50 1.94
N ASP A 12 -5.33 2.36 0.87
CA ASP A 12 -5.62 1.08 0.24
C ASP A 12 -4.36 0.42 -0.33
N ALA A 13 -3.48 1.24 -0.91
CA ALA A 13 -2.18 0.78 -1.37
C ALA A 13 -1.33 0.26 -0.19
N VAL A 14 -1.35 0.92 0.97
CA VAL A 14 -0.64 0.45 2.18
C VAL A 14 -1.21 -0.89 2.67
N VAL A 15 -2.53 -1.04 2.69
CA VAL A 15 -3.19 -2.29 3.07
C VAL A 15 -2.75 -3.41 2.14
N ARG A 16 -2.81 -3.20 0.81
CA ARG A 16 -2.36 -4.20 -0.17
C ARG A 16 -0.88 -4.53 -0.03
N VAL A 17 -0.02 -3.54 0.19
CA VAL A 17 1.41 -3.78 0.43
C VAL A 17 1.62 -4.66 1.67
N ARG A 18 0.90 -4.40 2.76
CA ARG A 18 0.98 -5.21 3.98
C ARG A 18 0.53 -6.65 3.76
N GLU A 19 -0.50 -6.88 2.96
CA GLU A 19 -0.96 -8.24 2.60
C GLU A 19 0.14 -9.00 1.84
N TYR A 20 0.81 -8.34 0.89
CA TYR A 20 1.95 -8.92 0.17
C TYR A 20 3.15 -9.18 1.10
N GLU A 21 3.47 -8.25 1.99
CA GLU A 21 4.51 -8.44 3.01
C GLU A 21 4.19 -9.63 3.93
N ALA A 22 2.93 -9.78 4.35
CA ALA A 22 2.46 -10.90 5.17
C ALA A 22 2.53 -12.25 4.43
N ALA A 23 2.38 -12.24 3.10
CA ALA A 23 2.60 -13.40 2.25
C ALA A 23 4.09 -13.76 2.06
N GLY A 24 5.02 -12.99 2.64
CA GLY A 24 6.47 -13.19 2.52
C GLY A 24 7.11 -12.46 1.34
N MET A 25 6.41 -11.54 0.69
CA MET A 25 6.98 -10.69 -0.35
C MET A 25 7.83 -9.58 0.27
N ASP A 26 8.95 -9.23 -0.35
CA ASP A 26 9.73 -8.06 0.08
C ASP A 26 8.92 -6.77 -0.09
N ARG A 27 9.04 -5.85 0.88
CA ARG A 27 8.38 -4.54 0.85
C ARG A 27 8.52 -3.83 -0.49
N LYS A 28 9.70 -3.86 -1.10
CA LYS A 28 9.98 -3.21 -2.37
C LYS A 28 9.24 -3.88 -3.53
N GLY A 29 9.11 -5.21 -3.49
CA GLY A 29 8.30 -5.97 -4.44
C GLY A 29 6.81 -5.69 -4.29
N ALA A 30 6.32 -5.71 -3.06
CA ALA A 30 4.94 -5.39 -2.72
C ALA A 30 4.55 -3.97 -3.18
N ILE A 31 5.39 -2.97 -2.89
CA ILE A 31 5.17 -1.58 -3.33
C ILE A 31 5.14 -1.47 -4.85
N ALA A 32 6.01 -2.19 -5.57
CA ALA A 32 6.03 -2.16 -7.03
C ALA A 32 4.76 -2.76 -7.63
N THR A 33 4.34 -3.93 -7.14
CA THR A 33 3.10 -4.59 -7.56
C THR A 33 1.90 -3.68 -7.33
N VAL A 34 1.77 -3.13 -6.12
CA VAL A 34 0.64 -2.26 -5.78
C VAL A 34 0.66 -0.94 -6.56
N ALA A 35 1.83 -0.35 -6.78
CA ALA A 35 1.94 0.85 -7.62
C ALA A 35 1.44 0.60 -9.05
N GLU A 36 1.74 -0.57 -9.62
CA GLU A 36 1.29 -0.95 -10.96
C GLU A 36 -0.20 -1.32 -10.97
N GLU A 37 -0.72 -1.98 -9.94
CA GLU A 37 -2.16 -2.29 -9.81
C GLU A 37 -3.04 -1.04 -9.64
N PHE A 38 -2.55 -0.05 -8.90
CA PHE A 38 -3.31 1.17 -8.58
C PHE A 38 -3.05 2.33 -9.54
N ASP A 39 -2.18 2.15 -10.55
CA ASP A 39 -1.68 3.22 -11.42
C ASP A 39 -1.13 4.41 -10.62
N LEU A 40 -0.48 4.11 -9.48
CA LEU A 40 0.08 5.10 -8.58
C LEU A 40 1.60 5.17 -8.72
N PRO A 41 2.22 6.33 -8.54
CA PRO A 41 3.67 6.42 -8.53
C PRO A 41 4.24 5.61 -7.36
N LYS A 42 5.25 4.77 -7.63
CA LYS A 42 5.97 3.98 -6.60
C LYS A 42 6.44 4.83 -5.41
N LYS A 43 6.80 6.10 -5.64
CA LYS A 43 7.18 7.08 -4.60
C LYS A 43 6.04 7.42 -3.63
N ILE A 44 4.80 7.49 -4.11
CA ILE A 44 3.62 7.79 -3.28
C ILE A 44 3.28 6.59 -2.42
N VAL A 45 3.23 5.39 -3.03
CA VAL A 45 2.99 4.14 -2.31
C VAL A 45 4.08 3.91 -1.25
N TYR A 46 5.35 4.13 -1.60
CA TYR A 46 6.46 4.05 -0.64
C TYR A 46 6.31 5.04 0.52
N ALA A 47 6.02 6.31 0.22
CA ALA A 47 5.84 7.33 1.26
C ALA A 47 4.69 6.95 2.21
N ALA A 48 3.56 6.51 1.67
CA ALA A 48 2.41 6.07 2.46
C ALA A 48 2.74 4.85 3.34
N VAL A 49 3.45 3.85 2.79
CA VAL A 49 3.86 2.66 3.54
C VAL A 49 4.83 3.01 4.66
N VAL A 50 5.81 3.89 4.39
CA VAL A 50 6.77 4.34 5.40
C VAL A 50 6.09 5.18 6.48
N ASP A 51 5.18 6.07 6.11
CA ASP A 51 4.40 6.89 7.03
C ASP A 51 3.52 6.03 7.95
N ALA A 52 2.75 5.11 7.38
CA ALA A 52 1.94 4.15 8.13
C ALA A 52 2.79 3.25 9.05
N ASN A 53 4.03 2.92 8.66
CA ASN A 53 4.95 2.15 9.49
C ASN A 53 5.52 2.99 10.66
N LYS A 54 5.74 4.30 10.45
CA LYS A 54 6.15 5.23 11.52
C LYS A 54 5.05 5.46 12.55
N MET A 55 3.78 5.62 12.12
CA MET A 55 2.64 5.78 13.03
C MET A 55 2.34 4.54 13.87
N SER A 56 2.79 3.36 13.46
CA SER A 56 2.53 2.09 14.15
C SER A 56 3.56 1.76 15.25
N LYS A 57 4.53 2.66 15.54
CA LYS A 57 5.65 2.42 16.45
C LYS A 57 5.72 3.49 17.54
#